data_AF-A0A661NTS5-F1
#
_entry.id   AF-A0A661NTS5-F1
#
_cell.length_a   1.000
_cell.length_b   1.000
_cell.length_c   1.000
_cell.angle_alpha   90.00
_cell.angle_beta   90.00
_cell.angle_gamma   90.00
#
_symmetry.space_group_name_H-M   'P 1'
#
loop_
_entity.id
_entity.type
_entity.pdbx_description
1 polymer ?
#
loop_
_entity_poly.entity_id
_entity_poly.type
_entity_poly.pdbx_seq_one_letter_code
_entity_poly.pdbx_strand_id
1 'polypeptide(L)'
;MADELTQKERDALVRRAFERNGQRFPGPNAPALDPHEFHRLSDDFYLAVGDYFDRLPRRVMSACPYCGEALVRSFDPWGFDGLWWGLDAICTWDEPSPCDHFRVLLGATRLNEDELPTDMLMEVQPGPEPPFVVPRLLGLPNMIAVVGELKMLRGGPAYPIVYYSDTEIEPIQLHQEWRRNMLWFPKDGESQWTYANDPWDFELEPYVQADQLRWVLLDAGEDPPLVRKASDGETCPFIGLPGEREKQCLSGGARSFLPMPDGSVPWPFDD
;
A
#
# COMPACT_ATOMS: atom_id res chain seq x y z
N MET A 1 23.00 9.43 -5.77
CA MET A 1 21.55 9.37 -5.49
C MET A 1 20.90 10.28 -6.50
N ALA A 2 19.85 9.84 -7.18
CA ALA A 2 19.04 10.77 -7.99
C ALA A 2 18.29 11.73 -7.06
N ASP A 3 17.98 12.93 -7.53
CA ASP A 3 17.19 13.87 -6.74
C ASP A 3 15.75 13.33 -6.57
N GLU A 4 15.18 13.54 -5.37
CA GLU A 4 13.80 13.15 -5.04
C GLU A 4 12.84 13.74 -6.08
N LEU A 5 11.96 12.89 -6.61
CA LEU A 5 11.03 13.26 -7.69
C LEU A 5 10.13 14.43 -7.24
N THR A 6 10.05 15.50 -8.02
CA THR A 6 9.04 16.54 -7.78
C THR A 6 7.69 16.13 -8.38
N GLN A 7 6.58 16.68 -7.87
CA GLN A 7 5.24 16.43 -8.42
C GLN A 7 5.18 16.61 -9.94
N LYS A 8 5.80 17.68 -10.45
CA LYS A 8 5.80 18.00 -11.89
C LYS A 8 6.53 16.95 -12.72
N GLU A 9 7.60 16.37 -12.20
CA GLU A 9 8.35 15.30 -12.88
C GLU A 9 7.60 13.98 -12.78
N ARG A 10 7.04 13.68 -11.60
CA ARG A 10 6.13 12.55 -11.37
C ARG A 10 5.00 12.55 -12.39
N ASP A 11 4.28 13.66 -12.53
CA ASP A 11 3.17 13.80 -13.47
C ASP A 11 3.62 13.69 -14.94
N ALA A 12 4.85 14.09 -15.26
CA ALA A 12 5.42 13.92 -16.59
C ALA A 12 5.76 12.45 -16.90
N LEU A 13 6.28 11.71 -15.93
CA LEU A 13 6.57 10.27 -16.05
C LEU A 13 5.30 9.43 -16.13
N VAL A 14 4.33 9.70 -15.25
CA VAL A 14 2.99 9.09 -15.27
C VAL A 14 2.35 9.31 -16.65
N ARG A 15 2.30 10.56 -17.13
CA ARG A 15 1.76 10.88 -18.47
C ARG A 15 2.49 10.16 -19.60
N ARG A 16 3.83 10.12 -19.59
CA ARG A 16 4.62 9.38 -20.59
C ARG A 16 4.27 7.88 -20.58
N ALA A 17 4.13 7.29 -19.40
CA ALA A 17 3.73 5.89 -19.26
C ALA A 17 2.31 5.65 -19.82
N PHE A 18 1.34 6.52 -19.52
CA PHE A 18 -0.01 6.43 -20.07
C PHE A 18 -0.04 6.56 -21.59
N GLU A 19 0.61 7.60 -22.14
CA GLU A 19 0.72 7.84 -23.59
C GLU A 19 1.32 6.62 -24.30
N ARG A 20 2.40 6.05 -23.75
CA ARG A 20 3.05 4.87 -24.33
C ARG A 20 2.19 3.61 -24.17
N ASN A 21 1.51 3.42 -23.05
CA ASN A 21 0.62 2.27 -22.88
C ASN A 21 -0.58 2.30 -23.84
N GLY A 22 -1.23 3.46 -23.99
CA GLY A 22 -2.30 3.66 -24.97
C GLY A 22 -1.84 3.52 -26.43
N GLN A 23 -0.56 3.79 -26.71
CA GLN A 23 0.07 3.52 -28.00
C GLN A 23 0.36 2.02 -28.22
N ARG A 24 0.79 1.27 -27.19
CA ARG A 24 1.04 -0.19 -27.24
C ARG A 24 -0.25 -1.00 -27.45
N PHE A 25 -1.32 -0.57 -26.79
CA PHE A 25 -2.63 -1.22 -26.82
C PHE A 25 -3.67 -0.23 -27.38
N PRO A 26 -3.60 0.08 -28.68
CA PRO A 26 -4.55 1.00 -29.28
C PRO A 26 -5.95 0.39 -29.27
N GLY A 27 -6.99 1.24 -29.24
CA GLY A 27 -8.37 0.80 -29.08
C GLY A 27 -8.84 -0.23 -30.12
N PRO A 28 -9.93 -0.98 -29.87
CA PRO A 28 -10.26 -2.26 -30.53
C PRO A 28 -10.47 -2.21 -32.06
N ASN A 29 -10.55 -1.02 -32.65
CA ASN A 29 -10.70 -0.80 -34.09
C ASN A 29 -9.40 -0.35 -34.78
N ALA A 30 -8.29 -0.21 -34.04
CA ALA A 30 -6.99 0.17 -34.59
C ALA A 30 -6.30 -1.04 -35.26
N PRO A 31 -5.45 -0.81 -36.28
CA PRO A 31 -4.61 -1.86 -36.82
C PRO A 31 -3.62 -2.35 -35.74
N ALA A 32 -3.31 -3.64 -35.76
CA ALA A 32 -2.23 -4.19 -34.95
C ALA A 32 -0.91 -3.47 -35.26
N LEU A 33 -0.13 -3.19 -34.22
CA LEU A 33 1.18 -2.57 -34.38
C LEU A 33 2.16 -3.51 -35.07
N ASP A 34 3.11 -2.93 -35.77
CA ASP A 34 4.33 -3.63 -36.15
C ASP A 34 5.07 -4.13 -34.88
N PRO A 35 5.62 -5.36 -34.86
CA PRO A 35 6.29 -5.90 -33.68
C PRO A 35 7.47 -5.05 -33.19
N HIS A 36 8.27 -4.42 -34.07
CA HIS A 36 9.39 -3.57 -33.64
C HIS A 36 8.86 -2.30 -32.96
N GLU A 37 7.79 -1.70 -33.48
CA GLU A 37 7.15 -0.54 -32.83
C GLU A 37 6.53 -0.92 -31.47
N PHE A 38 5.90 -2.10 -31.34
CA PHE A 38 5.41 -2.57 -30.05
C PHE A 38 6.53 -2.76 -29.01
N HIS A 39 7.69 -3.32 -29.40
CA HIS A 39 8.85 -3.44 -28.50
C HIS A 39 9.38 -2.06 -28.12
N ARG A 40 9.60 -1.17 -29.10
CA ARG A 40 10.09 0.20 -28.86
C ARG A 40 9.19 0.98 -27.88
N LEU A 41 7.86 0.87 -28.03
CA LEU A 41 6.89 1.49 -27.12
C LEU A 41 6.85 0.81 -25.74
N SER A 42 7.11 -0.49 -25.67
CA SER A 42 7.24 -1.23 -24.40
C SER A 42 8.48 -0.80 -23.63
N ASP A 43 9.63 -0.68 -24.28
CA ASP A 43 10.86 -0.17 -23.68
C ASP A 43 10.67 1.27 -23.17
N ASP A 44 10.08 2.14 -24.00
CA ASP A 44 9.73 3.52 -23.63
C ASP A 44 8.80 3.60 -22.40
N PHE A 45 7.87 2.65 -22.28
CA PHE A 45 6.96 2.53 -21.15
C PHE A 45 7.70 2.08 -19.89
N TYR A 46 8.44 0.96 -19.92
CA TYR A 46 9.14 0.44 -18.75
C TYR A 46 10.27 1.36 -18.28
N LEU A 47 10.91 2.11 -19.17
CA LEU A 47 11.87 3.17 -18.78
C LEU A 47 11.19 4.32 -18.00
N ALA A 48 9.98 4.72 -18.38
CA ALA A 48 9.23 5.75 -17.66
C ALA A 48 8.70 5.24 -16.30
N VAL A 49 8.27 3.98 -16.24
CA VAL A 49 7.86 3.30 -15.00
C VAL A 49 9.06 3.16 -14.03
N GLY A 50 10.23 2.76 -14.54
CA GLY A 50 11.45 2.64 -13.74
C GLY A 50 11.91 3.96 -13.13
N ASP A 51 12.06 5.02 -13.94
CA ASP A 51 12.46 6.35 -13.44
C ASP A 51 11.46 6.91 -12.42
N TYR A 52 10.17 6.58 -12.56
CA TYR A 52 9.14 6.92 -11.57
C TYR A 52 9.41 6.22 -10.24
N PHE A 53 9.54 4.88 -10.22
CA PHE A 53 9.68 4.12 -8.97
C PHE A 53 11.03 4.31 -8.28
N ASP A 54 12.12 4.41 -9.03
CA ASP A 54 13.47 4.61 -8.48
C ASP A 54 13.58 5.95 -7.73
N ARG A 55 12.87 6.99 -8.23
CA ARG A 55 12.91 8.36 -7.72
C ARG A 55 11.75 8.71 -6.77
N LEU A 56 10.78 7.81 -6.57
CA LEU A 56 9.71 8.00 -5.60
C LEU A 56 10.30 8.36 -4.21
N PRO A 57 9.65 9.27 -3.48
CA PRO A 57 10.11 9.68 -2.17
C PRO A 57 10.07 8.49 -1.21
N ARG A 58 11.20 8.27 -0.54
CA ARG A 58 11.31 7.26 0.51
C ARG A 58 10.85 7.92 1.81
N ARG A 59 9.79 7.41 2.40
CA ARG A 59 9.16 7.96 3.62
C ARG A 59 9.23 6.95 4.74
N VAL A 60 9.46 7.45 5.96
CA VAL A 60 9.28 6.65 7.18
C VAL A 60 7.79 6.42 7.35
N MET A 61 7.36 5.16 7.39
CA MET A 61 5.96 4.77 7.52
C MET A 61 5.62 4.27 8.94
N SER A 62 6.62 3.82 9.69
CA SER A 62 6.45 3.18 10.99
C SER A 62 7.82 3.06 11.69
N ALA A 63 7.84 2.58 12.94
CA ALA A 63 9.05 2.15 13.62
C ALA A 63 8.80 0.79 14.31
N CYS A 64 9.84 -0.03 14.40
CA CYS A 64 9.75 -1.39 14.91
C CYS A 64 9.55 -1.40 16.45
N PRO A 65 8.53 -2.12 16.97
CA PRO A 65 8.26 -2.20 18.41
C PRO A 65 9.26 -3.08 19.19
N TYR A 66 10.19 -3.76 18.50
CA TYR A 66 11.22 -4.64 19.08
C TYR A 66 12.62 -4.03 19.09
N CYS A 67 13.08 -3.49 17.95
CA CYS A 67 14.43 -2.89 17.82
C CYS A 67 14.44 -1.36 17.65
N GLY A 68 13.29 -0.71 17.47
CA GLY A 68 13.19 0.75 17.27
C GLY A 68 13.59 1.26 15.87
N GLU A 69 14.00 0.37 14.95
CA GLU A 69 14.36 0.78 13.59
C GLU A 69 13.16 1.32 12.80
N ALA A 70 13.38 2.39 12.04
CA ALA A 70 12.37 2.99 11.18
C ALA A 70 12.08 2.11 9.94
N LEU A 71 10.80 1.89 9.63
CA LEU A 71 10.40 1.31 8.35
C LEU A 71 10.36 2.41 7.29
N VAL A 72 11.27 2.34 6.33
CA VAL A 72 11.31 3.26 5.18
C VAL A 72 10.85 2.53 3.90
N ARG A 73 9.96 3.17 3.12
CA ARG A 73 9.42 2.63 1.86
C ARG A 73 9.18 3.74 0.83
N SER A 74 9.13 3.40 -0.46
CA SER A 74 8.58 4.29 -1.48
C SER A 74 7.11 4.60 -1.20
N PHE A 75 6.72 5.83 -1.43
CA PHE A 75 5.34 6.31 -1.32
C PHE A 75 5.05 7.29 -2.46
N ASP A 76 3.82 7.35 -2.97
CA ASP A 76 3.38 8.46 -3.84
C ASP A 76 2.41 9.36 -3.06
N PRO A 77 2.90 10.47 -2.48
CA PRO A 77 2.07 11.39 -1.71
C PRO A 77 1.22 12.33 -2.59
N TRP A 78 1.36 12.30 -3.92
CA TRP A 78 0.79 13.33 -4.80
C TRP A 78 -0.64 13.02 -5.25
N GLY A 79 -1.06 11.76 -5.24
CA GLY A 79 -2.41 11.35 -5.57
C GLY A 79 -2.51 9.90 -6.07
N PHE A 80 -3.75 9.41 -6.18
CA PHE A 80 -4.07 8.03 -6.59
C PHE A 80 -3.91 7.77 -8.10
N ASP A 81 -3.54 8.78 -8.89
CA ASP A 81 -3.21 8.69 -10.33
C ASP A 81 -1.78 8.15 -10.61
N GLY A 82 -1.02 7.84 -9.55
CA GLY A 82 0.34 7.31 -9.65
C GLY A 82 0.41 5.87 -10.19
N LEU A 83 1.65 5.40 -10.41
CA LEU A 83 1.94 4.00 -10.74
C LEU A 83 2.27 3.16 -9.48
N TRP A 84 2.65 3.84 -8.38
CA TRP A 84 2.25 3.47 -7.03
C TRP A 84 0.71 3.59 -6.92
N TRP A 85 0.08 3.26 -5.79
CA TRP A 85 -1.39 3.13 -5.66
C TRP A 85 -2.05 2.00 -6.49
N GLY A 86 -1.70 1.80 -7.78
CA GLY A 86 -2.26 0.76 -8.65
C GLY A 86 -2.05 -0.68 -8.18
N LEU A 87 -3.03 -1.54 -8.47
CA LEU A 87 -3.10 -2.93 -7.99
C LEU A 87 -1.93 -3.81 -8.45
N ASP A 88 -1.60 -3.75 -9.74
CA ASP A 88 -0.64 -4.67 -10.36
C ASP A 88 0.82 -4.27 -10.10
N ALA A 89 1.70 -5.26 -10.00
CA ALA A 89 3.13 -5.05 -9.93
C ALA A 89 3.70 -4.81 -11.34
N ILE A 90 3.60 -3.57 -11.83
CA ILE A 90 4.05 -3.17 -13.19
C ILE A 90 5.55 -3.44 -13.39
N CYS A 91 6.36 -3.25 -12.35
CA CYS A 91 7.77 -3.61 -12.31
C CYS A 91 8.20 -3.96 -10.89
N THR A 92 9.41 -4.50 -10.75
CA THR A 92 10.17 -4.54 -9.50
C THR A 92 11.03 -3.27 -9.38
N TRP A 93 11.24 -2.76 -8.17
CA TRP A 93 12.16 -1.66 -7.87
C TRP A 93 12.85 -1.93 -6.53
N ASP A 94 14.01 -1.32 -6.32
CA ASP A 94 14.74 -1.47 -5.06
C ASP A 94 14.00 -0.73 -3.93
N GLU A 95 13.66 -1.43 -2.84
CA GLU A 95 13.14 -0.87 -1.59
C GLU A 95 14.18 -0.99 -0.47
N PRO A 96 14.27 -0.01 0.47
CA PRO A 96 15.08 -0.17 1.66
C PRO A 96 14.70 -1.44 2.42
N SER A 97 15.68 -2.30 2.70
CA SER A 97 15.45 -3.49 3.51
C SER A 97 14.85 -3.11 4.87
N PRO A 98 13.75 -3.75 5.31
CA PRO A 98 13.27 -3.58 6.68
C PRO A 98 14.18 -4.33 7.66
N CYS A 99 14.00 -4.09 8.96
CA CYS A 99 14.53 -4.96 10.00
C CYS A 99 13.88 -6.36 9.97
N ASP A 100 14.56 -7.34 10.55
CA ASP A 100 14.13 -8.76 10.61
C ASP A 100 12.78 -9.00 11.30
N HIS A 101 12.21 -8.00 11.98
CA HIS A 101 10.91 -8.09 12.63
C HIS A 101 9.72 -7.76 11.71
N PHE A 102 9.93 -7.12 10.57
CA PHE A 102 8.84 -6.70 9.67
C PHE A 102 8.13 -7.90 9.05
N ARG A 103 6.79 -7.89 9.02
CA ARG A 103 5.98 -8.98 8.44
C ARG A 103 5.12 -8.50 7.27
N VAL A 104 4.30 -7.47 7.45
CA VAL A 104 3.48 -6.92 6.36
C VAL A 104 3.13 -5.45 6.59
N LEU A 105 3.07 -4.68 5.50
CA LEU A 105 2.52 -3.32 5.45
C LEU A 105 1.10 -3.39 4.86
N LEU A 106 0.09 -3.11 5.68
CA LEU A 106 -1.27 -2.77 5.23
C LEU A 106 -1.46 -1.26 5.32
N GLY A 107 -2.64 -0.77 4.95
CA GLY A 107 -3.01 0.60 5.26
C GLY A 107 -4.44 0.96 4.88
N ALA A 108 -4.84 2.13 5.33
CA ALA A 108 -6.11 2.78 5.05
C ALA A 108 -5.84 4.18 4.49
N THR A 109 -6.72 4.74 3.67
CA THR A 109 -6.56 6.10 3.15
C THR A 109 -7.88 6.83 3.14
N ARG A 110 -7.91 7.97 3.84
CA ARG A 110 -9.08 8.84 3.82
C ARG A 110 -9.16 9.55 2.47
N LEU A 111 -10.29 9.42 1.77
CA LEU A 111 -10.48 10.05 0.48
C LEU A 111 -11.09 11.45 0.62
N ASN A 112 -10.86 12.28 -0.41
CA ASN A 112 -11.64 13.49 -0.66
C ASN A 112 -12.34 13.28 -2.01
N GLU A 113 -13.68 13.26 -2.02
CA GLU A 113 -14.46 12.94 -3.22
C GLU A 113 -14.28 13.98 -4.34
N ASP A 114 -14.03 15.24 -3.96
CA ASP A 114 -13.75 16.34 -4.88
C ASP A 114 -12.38 16.22 -5.60
N GLU A 115 -11.52 15.27 -5.18
CA GLU A 115 -10.14 15.13 -5.67
C GLU A 115 -9.83 13.78 -6.36
N LEU A 116 -10.85 12.93 -6.55
CA LEU A 116 -10.69 11.64 -7.24
C LEU A 116 -10.12 11.84 -8.66
N PRO A 117 -9.03 11.14 -9.03
CA PRO A 117 -8.43 11.29 -10.35
C PRO A 117 -9.29 10.63 -11.43
N THR A 118 -9.53 11.34 -12.54
CA THR A 118 -10.17 10.77 -13.74
C THR A 118 -9.23 9.88 -14.53
N ASP A 119 -7.95 10.27 -14.57
CA ASP A 119 -6.93 9.68 -15.43
C ASP A 119 -6.10 8.70 -14.59
N MET A 120 -6.52 7.43 -14.56
CA MET A 120 -5.78 6.32 -13.92
C MET A 120 -5.44 5.25 -14.96
N LEU A 121 -4.24 4.63 -14.84
CA LEU A 121 -3.80 3.57 -15.75
C LEU A 121 -4.50 2.24 -15.48
N MET A 122 -4.90 2.05 -14.23
CA MET A 122 -5.45 0.82 -13.67
C MET A 122 -6.27 1.14 -12.42
N GLU A 123 -6.99 0.14 -11.93
CA GLU A 123 -7.72 0.23 -10.67
C GLU A 123 -6.77 0.43 -9.48
N VAL A 124 -7.24 1.21 -8.50
CA VAL A 124 -6.56 1.49 -7.24
C VAL A 124 -7.46 1.05 -6.09
N GLN A 125 -6.93 0.27 -5.15
CA GLN A 125 -7.60 -0.08 -3.90
C GLN A 125 -6.80 0.50 -2.72
N PRO A 126 -7.12 1.71 -2.23
CA PRO A 126 -6.31 2.43 -1.24
C PRO A 126 -6.54 1.99 0.22
N GLY A 127 -7.27 0.90 0.43
CA GLY A 127 -7.80 0.46 1.73
C GLY A 127 -9.13 1.13 2.09
N PRO A 128 -9.68 0.91 3.30
CA PRO A 128 -10.80 1.68 3.85
C PRO A 128 -10.33 3.10 4.23
N GLU A 129 -11.20 3.97 4.74
CA GLU A 129 -10.80 5.32 5.18
C GLU A 129 -10.16 5.35 6.59
N PRO A 130 -10.80 4.81 7.66
CA PRO A 130 -10.17 4.74 8.97
C PRO A 130 -9.19 3.55 9.08
N PRO A 131 -8.15 3.65 9.91
CA PRO A 131 -7.26 2.53 10.19
C PRO A 131 -7.99 1.37 10.87
N PHE A 132 -7.49 0.16 10.63
CA PHE A 132 -8.06 -1.11 11.09
C PHE A 132 -6.95 -2.05 11.56
N VAL A 133 -7.32 -3.17 12.17
CA VAL A 133 -6.44 -4.32 12.36
C VAL A 133 -7.06 -5.58 11.75
N VAL A 134 -6.21 -6.58 11.51
CA VAL A 134 -6.61 -7.92 11.08
C VAL A 134 -6.43 -8.85 12.29
N PRO A 135 -7.50 -9.25 13.00
CA PRO A 135 -7.38 -9.97 14.26
C PRO A 135 -6.65 -11.32 14.12
N ARG A 136 -6.75 -11.98 12.95
CA ARG A 136 -5.99 -13.21 12.67
C ARG A 136 -4.48 -12.97 12.69
N LEU A 137 -4.00 -11.84 12.14
CA LEU A 137 -2.58 -11.51 12.17
C LEU A 137 -2.10 -11.23 13.59
N LEU A 138 -2.88 -10.51 14.39
CA LEU A 138 -2.56 -10.27 15.81
C LEU A 138 -2.59 -11.54 16.67
N GLY A 139 -3.27 -12.60 16.21
CA GLY A 139 -3.22 -13.94 16.81
C GLY A 139 -1.99 -14.77 16.43
N LEU A 140 -1.12 -14.30 15.54
CA LEU A 140 0.14 -14.98 15.21
C LEU A 140 1.20 -14.77 16.32
N PRO A 141 2.20 -15.67 16.44
CA PRO A 141 3.23 -15.58 17.48
C PRO A 141 3.87 -14.21 17.58
N ASN A 142 3.78 -13.63 18.79
CA ASN A 142 4.35 -12.33 19.13
C ASN A 142 4.11 -11.24 18.07
N MET A 143 2.90 -11.12 17.53
CA MET A 143 2.58 -10.08 16.54
C MET A 143 2.13 -8.77 17.21
N ILE A 144 2.71 -7.65 16.79
CA ILE A 144 2.29 -6.28 17.16
C ILE A 144 2.05 -5.47 15.89
N ALA A 145 0.90 -4.79 15.81
CA ALA A 145 0.62 -3.77 14.80
C ALA A 145 1.08 -2.38 15.28
N VAL A 146 1.61 -1.57 14.37
CA VAL A 146 1.99 -0.17 14.60
C VAL A 146 1.36 0.71 13.52
N VAL A 147 0.51 1.65 13.92
CA VAL A 147 -0.15 2.60 13.00
C VAL A 147 0.57 3.95 13.01
N GLY A 148 0.73 4.54 11.83
CA GLY A 148 1.20 5.91 11.64
C GLY A 148 0.24 6.75 10.79
N GLU A 149 0.59 8.01 10.56
CA GLU A 149 -0.13 8.91 9.65
C GLU A 149 0.86 9.57 8.68
N LEU A 150 0.60 9.43 7.38
CA LEU A 150 1.31 10.10 6.31
C LEU A 150 0.40 11.17 5.69
N LYS A 151 0.93 12.39 5.59
CA LYS A 151 0.27 13.46 4.83
C LYS A 151 0.33 13.17 3.33
N MET A 152 -0.84 13.14 2.72
CA MET A 152 -1.00 13.30 1.28
C MET A 152 -0.99 14.79 0.90
N LEU A 153 -0.56 15.09 -0.33
CA LEU A 153 -0.68 16.42 -0.94
C LEU A 153 -2.03 16.61 -1.67
N ARG A 154 -2.70 15.51 -2.00
CA ARG A 154 -4.08 15.45 -2.52
C ARG A 154 -4.82 14.27 -1.88
N GLY A 155 -6.06 14.48 -1.48
CA GLY A 155 -6.82 13.56 -0.63
C GLY A 155 -6.59 13.78 0.87
N GLY A 156 -7.16 12.89 1.68
CA GLY A 156 -6.93 12.86 3.12
C GLY A 156 -5.65 12.12 3.52
N PRO A 157 -5.36 12.00 4.82
CA PRO A 157 -4.21 11.24 5.31
C PRO A 157 -4.25 9.76 4.90
N ALA A 158 -3.06 9.19 4.74
CA ALA A 158 -2.85 7.77 4.54
C ALA A 158 -2.28 7.16 5.83
N TYR A 159 -2.87 6.07 6.29
CA TYR A 159 -2.56 5.40 7.54
C TYR A 159 -1.81 4.08 7.25
N PRO A 160 -0.46 4.06 7.23
CA PRO A 160 0.28 2.81 7.21
C PRO A 160 0.01 2.01 8.49
N ILE A 161 -0.32 0.73 8.32
CA ILE A 161 -0.62 -0.23 9.39
C ILE A 161 0.40 -1.37 9.25
N VAL A 162 1.45 -1.34 10.06
CA VAL A 162 2.59 -2.27 9.92
C VAL A 162 2.57 -3.33 10.99
N TYR A 163 2.71 -4.59 10.58
CA TYR A 163 2.78 -5.74 11.46
C TYR A 163 4.24 -6.19 11.64
N TYR A 164 4.63 -6.40 12.90
CA TYR A 164 5.95 -6.88 13.28
C TYR A 164 5.84 -8.08 14.21
N SER A 165 6.80 -9.00 14.13
CA SER A 165 6.98 -10.10 15.10
C SER A 165 8.46 -10.42 15.26
N ASP A 166 8.88 -10.80 16.47
CA ASP A 166 10.22 -11.35 16.74
C ASP A 166 10.35 -12.84 16.34
N THR A 167 9.25 -13.44 15.91
CA THR A 167 9.17 -14.82 15.44
C THR A 167 9.06 -14.81 13.91
N GLU A 168 9.76 -15.73 13.24
CA GLU A 168 9.62 -15.93 11.80
C GLU A 168 8.23 -16.49 11.48
N ILE A 169 7.55 -15.93 10.49
CA ILE A 169 6.20 -16.29 10.09
C ILE A 169 6.24 -16.69 8.61
N GLU A 170 5.69 -17.85 8.28
CA GLU A 170 5.59 -18.32 6.90
C GLU A 170 4.76 -17.33 6.04
N PRO A 171 5.22 -16.93 4.84
CA PRO A 171 4.51 -15.94 4.02
C PRO A 171 3.04 -16.28 3.75
N ILE A 172 2.70 -17.57 3.57
CA ILE A 172 1.32 -18.04 3.39
C ILE A 172 0.39 -17.74 4.57
N GLN A 173 0.94 -17.44 5.76
CA GLN A 173 0.18 -17.04 6.94
C GLN A 173 0.02 -15.52 7.06
N LEU A 174 0.64 -14.72 6.19
CA LEU A 174 0.54 -13.27 6.21
C LEU A 174 -0.70 -12.80 5.41
N HIS A 175 -0.65 -11.58 4.90
CA HIS A 175 -1.71 -10.92 4.14
C HIS A 175 -1.07 -10.21 2.94
N GLN A 176 -1.81 -9.97 1.86
CA GLN A 176 -1.29 -9.14 0.77
C GLN A 176 -0.99 -7.72 1.26
N GLU A 177 0.09 -7.12 0.74
CA GLU A 177 0.47 -5.74 1.06
C GLU A 177 -0.64 -4.76 0.66
N TRP A 178 -0.70 -3.61 1.34
CA TRP A 178 -1.71 -2.54 1.22
C TRP A 178 -2.35 -2.37 -0.16
N ARG A 179 -1.53 -2.22 -1.21
CA ARG A 179 -1.97 -1.91 -2.57
C ARG A 179 -2.20 -3.12 -3.47
N ARG A 180 -2.02 -4.33 -2.95
CA ARG A 180 -2.11 -5.56 -3.72
C ARG A 180 -3.44 -6.24 -3.43
N ASN A 181 -3.96 -6.94 -4.44
CA ASN A 181 -5.09 -7.86 -4.27
C ASN A 181 -4.60 -9.26 -3.82
N MET A 182 -3.40 -9.67 -4.24
CA MET A 182 -2.82 -10.99 -3.98
C MET A 182 -1.42 -10.91 -3.35
N LEU A 183 -1.09 -11.90 -2.52
CA LEU A 183 0.24 -12.10 -1.94
C LEU A 183 0.99 -13.15 -2.76
N TRP A 184 2.10 -12.76 -3.39
CA TRP A 184 3.04 -13.67 -4.05
C TRP A 184 4.16 -14.09 -3.08
N PHE A 185 4.52 -15.36 -3.05
CA PHE A 185 5.60 -15.88 -2.19
C PHE A 185 6.29 -17.11 -2.81
N PRO A 186 7.60 -17.32 -2.56
CA PRO A 186 8.28 -18.54 -2.96
C PRO A 186 7.91 -19.69 -2.04
N LYS A 187 7.71 -20.89 -2.61
CA LYS A 187 7.55 -22.14 -1.86
C LYS A 187 8.04 -23.31 -2.69
N ASP A 188 8.89 -24.16 -2.07
CA ASP A 188 9.51 -25.33 -2.70
C ASP A 188 10.28 -25.02 -4.02
N GLY A 189 10.72 -23.78 -4.19
CA GLY A 189 11.41 -23.28 -5.39
C GLY A 189 10.48 -22.72 -6.48
N GLU A 190 9.18 -22.81 -6.30
CA GLU A 190 8.15 -22.27 -7.22
C GLU A 190 7.54 -20.98 -6.66
N SER A 191 6.98 -20.14 -7.54
CA SER A 191 6.23 -18.95 -7.13
C SER A 191 4.76 -19.34 -6.91
N GLN A 192 4.25 -19.12 -5.71
CA GLN A 192 2.85 -19.34 -5.34
C GLN A 192 2.18 -18.00 -5.01
N TRP A 193 0.85 -18.00 -5.02
CA TRP A 193 0.06 -16.83 -4.66
C TRP A 193 -1.14 -17.23 -3.81
N THR A 194 -1.67 -16.26 -3.05
CA THR A 194 -2.94 -16.38 -2.33
C THR A 194 -3.65 -15.04 -2.26
N TYR A 195 -4.97 -15.07 -2.13
CA TYR A 195 -5.76 -13.92 -1.69
C TYR A 195 -5.94 -14.07 -0.17
N ALA A 196 -5.65 -13.05 0.64
CA ALA A 196 -6.12 -13.00 2.02
C ALA A 196 -7.46 -12.26 2.06
N ASN A 197 -8.41 -12.90 2.71
CA ASN A 197 -9.79 -12.46 2.87
C ASN A 197 -10.12 -12.30 4.37
N ASP A 198 -9.14 -11.88 5.17
CA ASP A 198 -9.26 -11.84 6.61
C ASP A 198 -10.13 -10.66 7.09
N PRO A 199 -11.06 -10.87 8.04
CA PRO A 199 -11.90 -9.79 8.56
C PRO A 199 -11.09 -8.62 9.11
N TRP A 200 -11.56 -7.41 8.81
CA TRP A 200 -11.01 -6.16 9.33
C TRP A 200 -11.80 -5.73 10.56
N ASP A 201 -11.08 -5.30 11.60
CA ASP A 201 -11.66 -4.74 12.82
C ASP A 201 -11.22 -3.28 12.98
N PHE A 202 -12.19 -2.39 13.16
CA PHE A 202 -12.00 -0.94 13.28
C PHE A 202 -12.14 -0.47 14.73
N GLU A 203 -12.56 -1.33 15.65
CA GLU A 203 -12.64 -1.03 17.07
C GLU A 203 -11.24 -1.24 17.67
N LEU A 204 -10.37 -0.25 17.50
CA LEU A 204 -8.94 -0.36 17.81
C LEU A 204 -8.61 -0.40 19.32
N GLU A 205 -9.53 0.06 20.18
CA GLU A 205 -9.29 0.22 21.62
C GLU A 205 -8.88 -1.08 22.35
N PRO A 206 -9.55 -2.24 22.18
CA PRO A 206 -9.15 -3.49 22.83
C PRO A 206 -7.72 -3.92 22.52
N TYR A 207 -7.25 -3.72 21.28
CA TYR A 207 -5.90 -4.09 20.85
C TYR A 207 -4.83 -3.14 21.43
N VAL A 208 -5.18 -1.86 21.61
CA VAL A 208 -4.34 -0.87 22.32
C VAL A 208 -4.25 -1.22 23.80
N GLN A 209 -5.36 -1.61 24.44
CA GLN A 209 -5.37 -2.07 25.84
C GLN A 209 -4.59 -3.38 26.05
N ALA A 210 -4.55 -4.26 25.04
CA ALA A 210 -3.80 -5.52 25.06
C ALA A 210 -2.31 -5.38 24.68
N ASP A 211 -1.81 -4.18 24.37
CA ASP A 211 -0.46 -3.90 23.84
C ASP A 211 -0.13 -4.65 22.53
N GLN A 212 -1.17 -5.10 21.80
CA GLN A 212 -1.06 -5.69 20.46
C GLN A 212 -1.10 -4.64 19.34
N LEU A 213 -1.60 -3.43 19.66
CA LEU A 213 -1.62 -2.28 18.77
C LEU A 213 -0.92 -1.09 19.44
N ARG A 214 0.09 -0.55 18.74
CA ARG A 214 0.89 0.61 19.12
C ARG A 214 0.81 1.68 18.01
N TRP A 215 1.39 2.84 18.23
CA TRP A 215 1.38 3.93 17.24
C TRP A 215 2.67 4.74 17.20
N VAL A 216 2.86 5.48 16.11
CA VAL A 216 3.93 6.48 15.94
C VAL A 216 3.34 7.81 15.50
N LEU A 217 3.99 8.91 15.87
CA LEU A 217 3.65 10.26 15.42
C LEU A 217 4.72 10.73 14.43
N LEU A 218 4.55 10.40 13.14
CA LEU A 218 5.58 10.60 12.11
C LEU A 218 5.97 12.08 11.91
N ASP A 219 5.04 13.00 12.15
CA ASP A 219 5.27 14.46 12.09
C ASP A 219 5.86 15.06 13.40
N ALA A 220 6.16 14.26 14.43
CA ALA A 220 6.69 14.77 15.70
C ALA A 220 8.17 15.22 15.62
N GLY A 221 8.87 14.91 14.52
CA GLY A 221 10.30 15.21 14.33
C GLY A 221 11.24 14.28 15.10
N GLU A 222 10.75 13.11 15.52
CA GLU A 222 11.51 12.04 16.16
C GLU A 222 12.18 11.17 15.09
N ASP A 223 13.51 10.98 15.16
CA ASP A 223 14.29 10.17 14.21
C ASP A 223 15.21 9.17 14.96
N PRO A 224 14.91 7.85 14.95
CA PRO A 224 13.70 7.24 14.39
C PRO A 224 12.43 7.62 15.20
N PRO A 225 11.22 7.45 14.63
CA PRO A 225 9.98 7.76 15.34
C PRO A 225 9.79 6.91 16.61
N LEU A 226 9.28 7.53 17.69
CA LEU A 226 9.03 6.81 18.94
C LEU A 226 7.74 5.97 18.82
N VAL A 227 7.88 4.66 19.06
CA VAL A 227 6.73 3.75 19.21
C VAL A 227 6.08 3.95 20.57
N ARG A 228 4.82 4.37 20.58
CA ARG A 228 4.00 4.70 21.75
C ARG A 228 2.99 3.59 22.03
N LYS A 229 2.64 3.41 23.30
CA LYS A 229 1.70 2.39 23.79
C LYS A 229 0.85 2.93 24.96
N ALA A 230 -0.28 2.28 25.23
CA ALA A 230 -1.23 2.74 26.25
C ALA A 230 -0.61 2.87 27.67
N SER A 231 0.38 2.04 28.00
CA SER A 231 1.07 2.10 29.30
C SER A 231 1.84 3.41 29.54
N ASP A 232 2.09 4.19 28.49
CA ASP A 232 2.84 5.44 28.56
C ASP A 232 1.94 6.61 29.03
N GLY A 233 0.63 6.37 29.18
CA GLY A 233 -0.35 7.36 29.62
C GLY A 233 -0.92 8.22 28.49
N GLU A 234 -0.59 7.93 27.25
CA GLU A 234 -1.08 8.62 26.05
C GLU A 234 -2.29 7.89 25.43
N THR A 235 -3.23 8.67 24.87
CA THR A 235 -4.35 8.13 24.09
C THR A 235 -3.92 7.92 22.64
N CYS A 236 -4.20 6.74 22.07
CA CYS A 236 -3.97 6.47 20.66
C CYS A 236 -4.86 7.40 19.79
N PRO A 237 -4.29 8.23 18.89
CA PRO A 237 -5.06 9.21 18.11
C PRO A 237 -5.92 8.57 17.01
N PHE A 238 -5.70 7.28 16.73
CA PHE A 238 -6.34 6.54 15.64
C PHE A 238 -7.66 5.86 16.05
N ILE A 239 -8.02 5.87 17.34
CA ILE A 239 -9.27 5.29 17.85
C ILE A 239 -10.46 6.15 17.42
N GLY A 240 -11.50 5.51 16.85
CA GLY A 240 -12.78 6.17 16.57
C GLY A 240 -12.75 7.20 15.44
N LEU A 241 -11.74 7.15 14.55
CA LEU A 241 -11.68 8.04 13.39
C LEU A 241 -12.89 7.82 12.46
N PRO A 242 -13.55 8.90 11.99
CA PRO A 242 -14.67 8.79 11.07
C PRO A 242 -14.19 8.53 9.65
N GLY A 243 -14.94 7.70 8.93
CA GLY A 243 -14.74 7.43 7.50
C GLY A 243 -15.45 6.16 7.08
N GLU A 244 -15.46 5.90 5.78
CA GLU A 244 -16.03 4.67 5.23
C GLU A 244 -15.15 3.45 5.55
N ARG A 245 -15.78 2.41 6.10
CA ARG A 245 -15.14 1.14 6.50
C ARG A 245 -15.10 0.13 5.37
N GLU A 246 -15.96 0.27 4.35
CA GLU A 246 -15.96 -0.63 3.19
C GLU A 246 -14.65 -0.57 2.39
N LYS A 247 -14.30 -1.70 1.74
CA LYS A 247 -13.12 -1.79 0.88
C LYS A 247 -13.33 -0.94 -0.37
N GLN A 248 -12.46 0.04 -0.58
CA GLN A 248 -12.61 1.03 -1.65
C GLN A 248 -11.91 0.58 -2.94
N CYS A 249 -12.53 0.89 -4.07
CA CYS A 249 -12.00 0.73 -5.42
C CYS A 249 -12.17 2.06 -6.18
N LEU A 250 -11.09 2.54 -6.81
CA LEU A 250 -11.09 3.75 -7.64
C LEU A 250 -10.81 3.37 -9.10
N SER A 251 -11.69 3.79 -10.00
CA SER A 251 -11.56 3.57 -11.44
C SER A 251 -12.28 4.67 -12.23
N GLY A 252 -11.63 5.22 -13.26
CA GLY A 252 -12.23 6.18 -14.20
C GLY A 252 -12.88 7.44 -13.57
N GLY A 253 -12.32 7.98 -12.48
CA GLY A 253 -12.90 9.12 -11.76
C GLY A 253 -14.08 8.77 -10.84
N ALA A 254 -14.40 7.49 -10.68
CA ALA A 254 -15.43 7.01 -9.76
C ALA A 254 -14.82 6.22 -8.60
N ARG A 255 -15.55 6.24 -7.48
CA ARG A 255 -15.34 5.40 -6.29
C ARG A 255 -16.44 4.35 -6.25
N SER A 256 -16.06 3.09 -6.05
CA SER A 256 -16.96 1.97 -5.78
C SER A 256 -16.52 1.23 -4.53
N PHE A 257 -17.44 0.45 -3.96
CA PHE A 257 -17.20 -0.37 -2.78
C PHE A 257 -17.19 -1.84 -3.18
N LEU A 258 -16.21 -2.55 -2.63
CA LEU A 258 -16.05 -4.00 -2.75
C LEU A 258 -16.54 -4.65 -1.45
N PRO A 259 -16.99 -5.91 -1.49
CA PRO A 259 -17.36 -6.66 -0.29
C PRO A 259 -16.24 -6.62 0.76
N MET A 260 -16.65 -6.43 2.02
CA MET A 260 -15.75 -6.56 3.14
C MET A 260 -15.21 -7.99 3.27
N PRO A 261 -13.94 -8.17 3.63
CA PRO A 261 -13.40 -9.51 3.85
C PRO A 261 -14.08 -10.16 5.07
N ASP A 262 -14.45 -11.43 4.93
CA ASP A 262 -15.32 -12.16 5.86
C ASP A 262 -14.67 -13.42 6.46
N GLY A 263 -13.43 -13.74 6.07
CA GLY A 263 -12.69 -14.93 6.48
C GLY A 263 -13.05 -16.19 5.69
N SER A 264 -13.94 -16.10 4.69
CA SER A 264 -14.20 -17.24 3.81
C SER A 264 -12.99 -17.55 2.93
N VAL A 265 -12.83 -18.83 2.57
CA VAL A 265 -11.74 -19.24 1.67
C VAL A 265 -12.04 -18.67 0.27
N PRO A 266 -11.17 -17.82 -0.30
CA PRO A 266 -11.38 -17.28 -1.63
C PRO A 266 -11.25 -18.43 -2.64
N TRP A 267 -12.34 -18.73 -3.34
CA TRP A 267 -12.33 -19.71 -4.42
C TRP A 267 -11.68 -19.08 -5.66
N PRO A 268 -10.57 -19.62 -6.18
CA PRO A 268 -9.80 -18.99 -7.27
C PRO A 268 -10.49 -19.08 -8.65
N PHE A 269 -11.77 -19.46 -8.70
CA PHE A 269 -12.56 -19.68 -9.91
C PHE A 269 -14.01 -19.15 -9.81
N ASP A 270 -14.38 -18.49 -8.71
CA ASP A 270 -15.70 -17.86 -8.54
C ASP A 270 -15.61 -16.36 -8.92
N ASP A 271 -15.44 -16.09 -10.22
CA ASP A 271 -15.64 -14.80 -10.90
C ASP A 271 -16.59 -15.00 -12.12
#